data_AF-A0A0N0ITN5-F1
#
_entry.id   AF-A0A0N0ITN5-F1
#
_cell.length_a   1.000
_cell.length_b   1.000
_cell.length_c   1.000
_cell.angle_alpha   90.00
_cell.angle_beta   90.00
_cell.angle_gamma   90.00
#
_symmetry.space_group_name_H-M   'P 1'
#
loop_
_entity.id
_entity.type
_entity.pdbx_description
1 polymer ?
#
loop_
_entity_poly.entity_id
_entity_poly.type
_entity_poly.pdbx_seq_one_letter_code
_entity_poly.pdbx_strand_id
1 'polypeptide(L)'
;YSNMYWGLNTLLSVTYYDSYPRLYDFNPSYPSTILGEPVLAETPDAAGRSTKGLPVMSLVKNIEDDSWTKTYTYYDQKGRAIGTYSINHLGGYTQTESKLDFAGTVQKMVTRHKRLSTDTERVITETFTYDHQNRLLVHKHQV
;
A
#
# COMPACT_ATOMS: atom_id res chain seq x y z
N TYR A 1 -31.81 -23.61 28.11
CA TYR A 1 -30.95 -22.50 27.66
C TYR A 1 -29.58 -23.06 27.32
N SER A 2 -29.36 -23.46 26.06
CA SER A 2 -28.01 -23.76 25.58
C SER A 2 -27.39 -22.44 25.14
N ASN A 3 -26.49 -21.90 25.96
CA ASN A 3 -25.59 -20.85 25.54
C ASN A 3 -24.61 -21.46 24.53
N MET A 4 -24.97 -21.39 23.25
CA MET A 4 -24.10 -21.81 22.15
C MET A 4 -23.01 -20.75 22.00
N TYR A 5 -21.85 -21.01 22.59
CA TYR A 5 -20.66 -20.17 22.49
C TYR A 5 -19.94 -20.55 21.19
N TRP A 6 -20.01 -19.70 20.17
CA TRP A 6 -19.52 -20.00 18.82
C TRP A 6 -17.99 -19.91 18.67
N GLY A 7 -17.23 -19.71 19.76
CA GLY A 7 -15.76 -19.77 19.72
C GLY A 7 -15.06 -18.72 18.85
N LEU A 8 -15.75 -17.65 18.42
CA LEU A 8 -15.17 -16.56 17.63
C LEU A 8 -14.45 -15.55 18.54
N ASN A 9 -13.37 -15.97 19.21
CA ASN A 9 -12.56 -15.12 20.08
C ASN A 9 -11.31 -14.54 19.38
N THR A 10 -11.07 -14.92 18.13
CA THR A 10 -9.84 -14.56 17.41
C THR A 10 -10.13 -13.47 16.40
N LEU A 11 -9.52 -12.31 16.61
CA LEU A 11 -9.51 -11.23 15.62
C LEU A 11 -8.64 -11.65 14.43
N LEU A 12 -9.23 -11.71 13.23
CA LEU A 12 -8.55 -12.16 12.01
C LEU A 12 -8.13 -11.01 11.09
N SER A 13 -8.81 -9.87 11.17
CA SER A 13 -8.54 -8.73 10.32
C SER A 13 -8.92 -7.40 10.97
N VAL A 14 -8.16 -6.35 10.69
CA VAL A 14 -8.47 -4.97 11.05
C VAL A 14 -8.22 -4.09 9.83
N THR A 15 -9.10 -3.13 9.57
CA THR A 15 -8.92 -2.12 8.52
C THR A 15 -9.06 -0.74 9.12
N TYR A 16 -8.06 0.10 8.91
CA TYR A 16 -8.05 1.50 9.32
C TYR A 16 -8.37 2.40 8.14
N TYR A 17 -9.16 3.43 8.42
CA TYR A 17 -9.50 4.49 7.50
C TYR A 17 -9.00 5.83 8.04
N ASP A 18 -8.94 6.83 7.18
CA ASP A 18 -8.67 8.23 7.49
C ASP A 18 -7.24 8.56 7.92
N SER A 19 -6.67 7.83 8.89
CA SER A 19 -5.39 8.14 9.52
C SER A 19 -4.56 6.90 9.82
N TYR A 20 -3.25 7.03 9.76
CA TYR A 20 -2.32 5.93 10.00
C TYR A 20 -2.04 5.84 11.51
N PRO A 21 -2.36 4.72 12.20
CA PRO A 21 -2.22 4.65 13.65
C PRO A 21 -0.76 4.76 14.09
N ARG A 22 -0.35 5.89 14.66
CA ARG A 22 1.07 6.20 14.97
C ARG A 22 1.68 5.41 16.15
N LEU A 23 0.87 4.65 16.88
CA LEU A 23 1.27 3.96 18.11
C LEU A 23 1.97 2.62 17.87
N TYR A 24 1.94 2.10 16.64
CA TYR A 24 2.60 0.85 16.30
C TYR A 24 4.09 1.06 15.99
N ASP A 25 4.92 0.27 16.67
CA ASP A 25 6.38 0.22 16.50
C ASP A 25 6.81 -0.36 15.14
N PHE A 26 5.96 -1.19 14.52
CA PHE A 26 6.19 -1.79 13.21
C PHE A 26 5.87 -0.88 12.03
N ASN A 27 5.37 0.34 12.26
CA ASN A 27 5.01 1.22 11.17
C ASN A 27 6.27 1.70 10.41
N PRO A 28 6.28 1.59 9.07
CA PRO A 28 7.32 2.23 8.29
C PRO A 28 7.20 3.75 8.39
N SER A 29 8.30 4.45 8.10
CA SER A 29 8.26 5.90 7.95
C SER A 29 7.31 6.30 6.83
N TYR A 30 6.49 7.33 7.08
CA TYR A 30 5.54 7.82 6.09
C TYR A 30 6.27 8.44 4.88
N PRO A 31 6.01 7.99 3.64
CA PRO A 31 6.64 8.56 2.46
C PRO A 31 6.04 9.94 2.15
N SER A 32 6.86 10.99 2.17
CA SER A 32 6.41 12.33 1.76
C SER A 32 6.16 12.44 0.25
N THR A 33 6.89 11.66 -0.54
CA THR A 33 6.75 11.58 -2.00
C THR A 33 6.89 10.14 -2.47
N ILE A 34 6.20 9.80 -3.57
CA ILE A 34 6.34 8.52 -4.28
C ILE A 34 6.60 8.85 -5.74
N LEU A 35 7.74 8.38 -6.28
CA LEU A 35 8.18 8.63 -7.65
C LEU A 35 8.12 10.12 -8.09
N GLY A 36 8.38 11.03 -7.14
CA GLY A 36 8.39 12.48 -7.33
C GLY A 36 7.03 13.16 -7.16
N GLU A 37 5.95 12.41 -6.93
CA GLU A 37 4.62 12.96 -6.67
C GLU A 37 4.37 13.06 -5.15
N PRO A 38 3.76 14.15 -4.64
CA PRO A 38 3.45 14.31 -3.22
C PRO A 38 2.34 13.34 -2.78
N VAL A 39 2.56 12.66 -1.65
CA VAL A 39 1.57 11.75 -1.06
C VAL A 39 0.52 12.55 -0.29
N LEU A 40 -0.74 12.19 -0.42
CA LEU A 40 -1.88 12.80 0.29
C LEU A 40 -1.79 12.53 1.79
N ALA A 41 -1.80 13.58 2.61
CA ALA A 41 -1.68 13.47 4.05
C ALA A 41 -3.02 13.19 4.76
N GLU A 42 -2.95 12.75 6.02
CA GLU A 42 -4.11 12.60 6.91
C GLU A 42 -4.71 13.94 7.35
N THR A 43 -3.90 14.98 7.44
CA THR A 43 -4.35 16.34 7.73
C THR A 43 -4.85 17.02 6.45
N PRO A 44 -6.07 17.60 6.45
CA PRO A 44 -6.59 18.34 5.30
C PRO A 44 -5.65 19.45 4.84
N ASP A 45 -5.41 19.50 3.53
CA ASP A 45 -4.72 20.61 2.89
C ASP A 45 -5.63 21.85 2.76
N ALA A 46 -5.10 22.93 2.15
CA ALA A 46 -5.86 24.16 1.91
C ALA A 46 -7.11 23.96 1.03
N ALA A 47 -7.15 22.90 0.22
CA ALA A 47 -8.30 22.50 -0.59
C ALA A 47 -9.21 21.48 0.10
N GLY A 48 -8.95 21.16 1.38
CA GLY A 48 -9.71 20.20 2.18
C GLY A 48 -9.42 18.72 1.85
N ARG A 49 -8.39 18.44 1.04
CA ARG A 49 -8.05 17.08 0.61
C ARG A 49 -7.25 16.39 1.70
N SER A 50 -7.63 15.16 2.02
CA SER A 50 -6.95 14.29 2.99
C SER A 50 -7.28 12.84 2.71
N THR A 51 -6.65 11.91 3.42
CA THR A 51 -7.01 10.48 3.41
C THR A 51 -8.35 10.17 4.08
N LYS A 52 -9.13 11.17 4.51
CA LYS A 52 -10.47 10.98 5.08
C LYS A 52 -11.40 10.27 4.09
N GLY A 53 -12.04 9.21 4.54
CA GLY A 53 -12.88 8.29 3.79
C GLY A 53 -12.10 7.18 3.07
N LEU A 54 -10.76 7.17 3.11
CA LEU A 54 -9.93 6.20 2.39
C LEU A 54 -9.35 5.14 3.33
N PRO A 55 -9.26 3.87 2.91
CA PRO A 55 -8.56 2.83 3.67
C PRO A 55 -7.05 3.03 3.59
N VAL A 56 -6.39 3.17 4.73
CA VAL A 56 -4.96 3.54 4.80
C VAL A 56 -4.07 2.39 5.28
N MET A 57 -4.62 1.48 6.08
CA MET A 57 -3.88 0.35 6.62
C MET A 57 -4.80 -0.85 6.84
N SER A 58 -4.32 -2.05 6.57
CA SER A 58 -4.97 -3.30 6.96
C SER A 58 -4.01 -4.25 7.65
N LEU A 59 -4.54 -4.99 8.62
CA LEU A 59 -3.86 -6.07 9.33
C LEU A 59 -4.63 -7.35 9.04
N VAL A 60 -3.96 -8.37 8.54
CA VAL A 60 -4.56 -9.69 8.30
C VAL A 60 -3.74 -10.76 9.01
N LYS A 61 -4.40 -11.56 9.84
CA LYS A 61 -3.76 -12.59 10.63
C LYS A 61 -3.48 -13.82 9.78
N ASN A 62 -2.26 -14.34 9.86
CA ASN A 62 -1.93 -15.64 9.35
C ASN A 62 -2.44 -16.71 10.34
N ILE A 63 -3.18 -17.69 9.83
CA ILE A 63 -3.83 -18.72 10.67
C ILE A 63 -2.86 -19.79 11.15
N GLU A 64 -1.72 -19.96 10.47
CA GLU A 64 -0.76 -21.03 10.76
C GLU A 64 0.23 -20.67 11.88
N ASP A 65 0.53 -19.39 12.08
CA ASP A 65 1.59 -18.93 13.00
C ASP A 65 1.20 -17.72 13.88
N ASP A 66 -0.09 -17.36 13.90
CA ASP A 66 -0.68 -16.28 14.70
C ASP A 66 -0.12 -14.87 14.44
N SER A 67 0.69 -14.71 13.41
CA SER A 67 1.35 -13.46 13.06
C SER A 67 0.52 -12.61 12.09
N TRP A 68 0.97 -11.39 11.80
CA TRP A 68 0.18 -10.41 11.03
C TRP A 68 0.90 -9.93 9.78
N THR A 69 0.22 -10.06 8.63
CA THR A 69 0.54 -9.30 7.43
C THR A 69 -0.04 -7.90 7.55
N LYS A 70 0.76 -6.88 7.25
CA LYS A 70 0.42 -5.47 7.46
C LYS A 70 0.52 -4.78 6.11
N THR A 71 -0.56 -4.17 5.64
CA THR A 71 -0.58 -3.50 4.34
C THR A 71 -0.93 -2.03 4.53
N TYR A 72 -0.12 -1.15 3.96
CA TYR A 72 -0.33 0.29 3.90
C TYR A 72 -0.67 0.69 2.48
N THR A 73 -1.61 1.62 2.30
CA THR A 73 -2.00 2.15 0.99
C THR A 73 -1.82 3.66 0.97
N TYR A 74 -1.00 4.15 0.05
CA TYR A 74 -0.69 5.57 -0.12
C TYR A 74 -1.40 6.14 -1.35
N TYR A 75 -1.84 7.38 -1.23
CA TYR A 75 -2.67 8.04 -2.24
C TYR A 75 -2.01 9.30 -2.77
N ASP A 76 -2.31 9.67 -4.01
CA ASP A 76 -1.96 10.98 -4.55
C ASP A 76 -2.97 12.05 -4.11
N GLN A 77 -2.68 13.31 -4.48
CA GLN A 77 -3.51 14.47 -4.19
C GLN A 77 -4.94 14.43 -4.81
N LYS A 78 -5.27 13.40 -5.60
CA LYS A 78 -6.60 13.14 -6.17
C LYS A 78 -7.28 11.94 -5.51
N GLY A 79 -6.68 11.34 -4.48
CA GLY A 79 -7.22 10.17 -3.79
C GLY A 79 -7.03 8.86 -4.57
N ARG A 80 -6.13 8.81 -5.55
CA ARG A 80 -5.82 7.60 -6.32
C ARG A 80 -4.68 6.85 -5.64
N ALA A 81 -4.79 5.54 -5.48
CA ALA A 81 -3.72 4.74 -4.88
C ALA A 81 -2.48 4.78 -5.78
N ILE A 82 -1.36 5.23 -5.23
CA ILE A 82 -0.07 5.32 -5.93
C ILE A 82 1.03 4.50 -5.25
N GLY A 83 0.76 3.95 -4.07
CA GLY A 83 1.70 3.11 -3.36
C GLY A 83 1.01 2.08 -2.49
N THR A 84 1.58 0.89 -2.41
CA THR A 84 1.26 -0.10 -1.39
C THR A 84 2.54 -0.59 -0.74
N TYR A 85 2.51 -0.81 0.57
CA TYR A 85 3.61 -1.45 1.31
C TYR A 85 2.99 -2.58 2.12
N SER A 86 3.26 -3.82 1.75
CA SER A 86 2.82 -5.01 2.48
C SER A 86 4.01 -5.66 3.19
N ILE A 87 4.04 -5.59 4.51
CA ILE A 87 5.01 -6.30 5.37
C ILE A 87 4.41 -7.67 5.67
N ASN A 88 5.11 -8.73 5.25
CA ASN A 88 4.66 -10.10 5.45
C ASN A 88 4.90 -10.57 6.90
N HIS A 89 4.31 -11.69 7.26
CA HIS A 89 4.46 -12.29 8.59
C HIS A 89 5.90 -12.69 8.97
N LEU A 90 6.76 -12.92 7.98
CA LEU A 90 8.16 -13.31 8.16
C LEU A 90 9.11 -12.10 8.31
N GLY A 91 8.57 -10.87 8.27
CA GLY A 91 9.33 -9.62 8.38
C GLY A 91 9.95 -9.12 7.08
N GLY A 92 9.71 -9.80 5.94
CA GLY A 92 9.97 -9.22 4.62
C GLY A 92 8.83 -8.34 4.14
N TYR A 93 8.90 -7.88 2.88
CA TYR A 93 7.87 -7.02 2.32
C TYR A 93 7.75 -7.08 0.80
N THR A 94 6.62 -6.58 0.32
CA THR A 94 6.41 -6.14 -1.06
C THR A 94 5.95 -4.69 -1.03
N GLN A 95 6.66 -3.81 -1.71
CA GLN A 95 6.29 -2.41 -1.89
C GLN A 95 6.09 -2.15 -3.38
N THR A 96 4.92 -1.65 -3.76
CA THR A 96 4.62 -1.27 -5.14
C THR A 96 4.32 0.21 -5.19
N GLU A 97 4.97 0.93 -6.09
CA GLU A 97 4.83 2.36 -6.28
C GLU A 97 4.52 2.64 -7.74
N SER A 98 3.58 3.54 -8.03
CA SER A 98 3.17 3.88 -9.38
C SER A 98 3.09 5.38 -9.59
N LYS A 99 3.62 5.86 -10.71
CA LYS A 99 3.42 7.22 -11.19
C LYS A 99 2.27 7.22 -12.18
N LEU A 100 1.23 8.00 -11.88
CA LEU A 100 0.05 8.13 -12.72
C LEU A 100 0.09 9.44 -13.51
N ASP A 101 -0.49 9.44 -14.70
CA ASP A 101 -0.78 10.68 -15.42
C ASP A 101 -2.02 11.41 -14.84
N PHE A 102 -2.48 12.46 -15.52
CA PHE A 102 -3.66 13.20 -15.09
C PHE A 102 -4.94 12.34 -15.07
N ALA A 103 -5.11 11.46 -16.05
CA ALA A 103 -6.29 10.60 -16.23
C ALA A 103 -6.29 9.35 -15.33
N GLY A 104 -5.14 9.00 -14.74
CA GLY A 104 -4.98 7.82 -13.88
C GLY A 104 -4.24 6.67 -14.54
N THR A 105 -3.68 6.88 -15.74
CA THR A 105 -2.90 5.86 -16.44
C THR A 105 -1.52 5.74 -15.82
N VAL A 106 -1.07 4.52 -15.55
CA VAL A 106 0.26 4.25 -14.99
C VAL A 106 1.34 4.53 -16.05
N GLN A 107 2.28 5.42 -15.75
CA GLN A 107 3.43 5.73 -16.63
C GLN A 107 4.69 4.96 -16.20
N LYS A 108 4.84 4.75 -14.89
CA LYS A 108 5.96 4.00 -14.29
C LYS A 108 5.45 3.23 -13.09
N MET A 109 5.92 2.00 -12.91
CA MET A 109 5.72 1.21 -11.71
C MET A 109 7.08 0.73 -11.19
N VAL A 110 7.25 0.71 -9.87
CA VAL A 110 8.42 0.14 -9.20
C VAL A 110 7.91 -0.82 -8.14
N THR A 111 8.30 -2.09 -8.24
CA THR A 111 8.01 -3.11 -7.24
C THR A 111 9.30 -3.52 -6.55
N ARG A 112 9.35 -3.36 -5.24
CA ARG A 112 10.44 -3.81 -4.38
C ARG A 112 9.97 -5.00 -3.57
N HIS A 113 10.79 -6.04 -3.47
CA HIS A 113 10.42 -7.24 -2.75
C HIS A 113 11.58 -7.85 -1.96
N LYS A 114 11.24 -8.31 -0.75
CA LYS A 114 12.05 -9.16 0.11
C LYS A 114 11.16 -10.22 0.74
N ARG A 115 11.57 -11.48 0.75
CA ARG A 115 10.85 -12.52 1.50
C ARG A 115 11.12 -12.39 3.01
N LEU A 116 12.39 -12.25 3.39
CA LEU A 116 12.85 -11.98 4.76
C LEU A 116 13.55 -10.61 4.84
N SER A 117 13.62 -10.01 6.03
CA SER A 117 14.34 -8.74 6.24
C SER A 117 15.83 -8.80 5.85
N THR A 118 16.44 -9.97 6.00
CA THR A 118 17.84 -10.27 5.67
C THR A 118 18.08 -10.56 4.19
N ASP A 119 17.03 -10.78 3.40
CA ASP A 119 17.18 -11.08 1.98
C ASP A 119 17.63 -9.86 1.18
N THR A 120 18.33 -10.11 0.08
CA THR A 120 18.63 -9.07 -0.92
C THR A 120 17.34 -8.59 -1.58
N GLU A 121 17.14 -7.28 -1.60
CA GLU A 121 15.98 -6.66 -2.25
C GLU A 121 16.00 -6.95 -3.76
N ARG A 122 14.85 -7.34 -4.29
CA ARG A 122 14.59 -7.38 -5.74
C ARG A 122 13.79 -6.15 -6.13
N VAL A 123 14.25 -5.45 -7.16
CA VAL A 123 13.62 -4.21 -7.63
C VAL A 123 13.25 -4.39 -9.09
N ILE A 124 11.95 -4.41 -9.35
CA ILE A 124 11.41 -4.47 -10.69
C ILE A 124 10.96 -3.06 -11.05
N THR A 125 11.44 -2.54 -12.18
CA THR A 125 11.00 -1.24 -12.71
C THR A 125 10.32 -1.44 -14.05
N GLU A 126 9.12 -0.90 -14.17
CA GLU A 126 8.31 -0.97 -15.38
C GLU A 126 7.97 0.42 -15.87
N THR A 127 8.05 0.63 -17.19
CA THR A 127 7.64 1.89 -17.82
C THR A 127 6.67 1.61 -18.94
N PHE A 128 5.64 2.44 -19.03
CA PHE A 128 4.55 2.29 -19.98
C PHE A 128 4.49 3.54 -20.85
N THR A 129 4.39 3.36 -22.16
CA THR A 129 4.21 4.44 -23.12
C THR A 129 2.91 4.19 -23.85
N TYR A 130 2.09 5.23 -23.99
CA TYR A 130 0.78 5.16 -24.61
C TYR A 130 0.73 6.03 -25.86
N ASP A 131 -0.17 5.70 -26.79
CA ASP A 131 -0.52 6.59 -27.88
C ASP A 131 -1.51 7.68 -27.43
N HIS A 132 -1.88 8.56 -28.37
CA HIS A 132 -2.79 9.68 -28.11
C HIS A 132 -4.25 9.26 -27.80
N GLN A 133 -4.57 7.96 -27.89
CA GLN A 133 -5.87 7.37 -27.55
C GLN A 133 -5.80 6.55 -26.26
N ASN A 134 -4.73 6.69 -25.46
CA ASN A 134 -4.48 5.92 -24.24
C ASN A 134 -4.35 4.40 -24.46
N ARG A 135 -3.94 3.95 -25.65
CA ARG A 135 -3.62 2.54 -25.89
C ARG A 135 -2.13 2.30 -25.62
N LEU A 136 -1.81 1.20 -24.94
CA LEU A 136 -0.43 0.84 -24.61
C LEU A 136 0.38 0.57 -25.87
N LEU A 137 1.45 1.33 -26.08
CA LEU A 137 2.36 1.23 -27.21
C LEU A 137 3.63 0.46 -26.85
N VAL A 138 4.21 0.74 -25.67
CA VAL A 138 5.44 0.10 -25.20
C VAL A 138 5.33 -0.19 -23.72
N HIS A 139 5.72 -1.40 -23.33
CA HIS A 139 5.94 -1.79 -21.93
C HIS A 139 7.36 -2.32 -21.82
N LYS A 140 8.16 -1.68 -20.96
CA LYS A 140 9.51 -2.14 -20.62
C LYS A 140 9.49 -2.68 -19.20
N HIS A 141 10.19 -3.79 -19.02
CA HIS A 141 10.32 -4.48 -17.74
C HIS A 141 11.80 -4.72 -17.44
N GLN A 142 12.28 -4.20 -16.32
CA GLN A 142 13.65 -4.34 -15.85
C GLN A 142 13.65 -4.99 -14.46
N VAL A 143 14.44 -6.04 -14.28
CA VAL A 143 14.64 -6.81 -13.04
C VAL A 143 16.06 -6.63 -12.52
#